data_AF-A0A2G2HRA4-F1
#
_entry.id   AF-A0A2G2HRA4-F1
#
_cell.length_a   1.000
_cell.length_b   1.000
_cell.length_c   1.000
_cell.angle_alpha   90.00
_cell.angle_beta   90.00
_cell.angle_gamma   90.00
#
_symmetry.space_group_name_H-M   'P 1'
#
loop_
_entity.id
_entity.type
_entity.pdbx_description
1 polymer ?
#
loop_
_entity_poly.entity_id
_entity_poly.type
_entity_poly.pdbx_seq_one_letter_code
_entity_poly.pdbx_strand_id
1 'polypeptide(L)'
;MRSSRASQFLRHRKGNVAVIWAFALLPIFAVIGLTIDTQLAFGKKERVQYAADSAVLAGARMLQSSNSKTQAIAHARDYFNALIADRSGLHCETLEVTYPGDDEIAASSSCYQDTTLSQIFGRARLDFNIVSTATYGVGKLDVSFVFDISGSMGDYGRLHDLKAAAKDAVTTLLPAPGSSSDGDVRIAMVAYNDVIDAGKYFESVTGLKKRRYYSTDRTVTTTKKVEEEVCAPEPTCDFWFFGRCWKWVRDCKWVEKDVTTTTTVTYTSLPIDSTCVYEREGTYKFEDEQPTQLITPDLVNTLQEGQRRASTDANNSDGYMTAKAHATFDEGSKLWTPKDTNCNAKEPFELSHNHTQIDHYIDSLRDGGGTAGHQGIAWGWYLISPKWGDIFDHNAKPLPYDEPDTTKAMIIMTDGEFNRQYHSGQGSSAAQAKALCDKIKEEDVVIFTVAFQAPEDGAEVLAYCATSEEHAFKASNGAELQASYQSIATSISDLRIKS
;
A
#
# COMPACT_ATOMS: atom_id res chain seq x y z
N MET A 1 -103.40 -2.30 -48.24
CA MET A 1 -102.48 -3.09 -47.38
C MET A 1 -101.07 -2.98 -47.93
N ARG A 2 -100.17 -2.24 -47.27
CA ARG A 2 -98.72 -2.45 -47.39
C ARG A 2 -98.05 -1.92 -46.11
N SER A 3 -97.47 -2.87 -45.40
CA SER A 3 -96.97 -2.83 -44.02
C SER A 3 -95.87 -1.79 -43.80
N SER A 4 -95.96 -1.10 -42.66
CA SER A 4 -94.95 -0.15 -42.19
C SER A 4 -93.63 -0.86 -41.87
N ARG A 5 -92.53 -0.34 -42.44
CA ARG A 5 -91.14 -0.78 -42.19
C ARG A 5 -90.74 -0.68 -40.70
N ALA A 6 -91.47 0.10 -39.90
CA ALA A 6 -91.25 0.25 -38.46
C ALA A 6 -91.49 -1.05 -37.66
N SER A 7 -92.43 -1.89 -38.09
CA SER A 7 -92.73 -3.17 -37.42
C SER A 7 -91.64 -4.24 -37.63
N GLN A 8 -90.80 -4.08 -38.65
CA GLN A 8 -89.67 -4.99 -38.94
C GLN A 8 -88.44 -4.71 -38.06
N PHE A 9 -88.27 -3.49 -37.57
CA PHE A 9 -87.13 -3.11 -36.73
C PHE A 9 -87.29 -3.61 -35.28
N LEU A 10 -88.52 -3.60 -34.74
CA LEU A 10 -88.83 -4.07 -33.39
C LEU A 10 -88.71 -5.59 -33.19
N ARG A 11 -88.60 -6.36 -34.29
CA ARG A 11 -88.50 -7.84 -34.25
C ARG A 11 -87.08 -8.38 -34.42
N HIS A 12 -86.07 -7.52 -34.50
CA HIS A 12 -84.69 -7.93 -34.79
C HIS A 12 -83.93 -8.36 -33.51
N ARG A 13 -83.88 -9.67 -33.23
CA ARG A 13 -83.10 -10.28 -32.13
C ARG A 13 -81.57 -10.19 -32.28
N LYS A 14 -81.05 -9.45 -33.26
CA LYS A 14 -79.60 -9.20 -33.42
C LYS A 14 -79.08 -8.04 -32.53
N GLY A 15 -79.95 -7.37 -31.77
CA GLY A 15 -79.58 -6.27 -30.86
C GLY A 15 -78.88 -6.68 -29.56
N ASN A 16 -78.94 -7.95 -29.14
CA ASN A 16 -78.29 -8.40 -27.91
C ASN A 16 -76.76 -8.30 -27.98
N VAL A 17 -76.17 -8.50 -29.17
CA VAL A 17 -74.72 -8.40 -29.36
C VAL A 17 -74.25 -6.95 -29.15
N ALA A 18 -75.01 -5.96 -29.62
CA ALA A 18 -74.67 -4.55 -29.44
C ALA A 18 -74.73 -4.11 -27.97
N VAL A 19 -75.71 -4.62 -27.20
CA VAL A 19 -75.83 -4.32 -25.77
C VAL A 19 -74.71 -4.98 -24.96
N ILE A 20 -74.41 -6.26 -25.21
CA ILE A 20 -73.28 -6.96 -24.56
C ILE A 20 -71.94 -6.29 -24.92
N TRP A 21 -71.76 -5.89 -26.18
CA TRP A 21 -70.55 -5.21 -26.63
C TRP A 21 -70.38 -3.83 -25.97
N ALA A 22 -71.47 -3.05 -25.84
CA ALA A 22 -71.44 -1.76 -25.16
C ALA A 22 -71.04 -1.89 -23.67
N PHE A 23 -71.55 -2.90 -22.96
CA PHE A 23 -71.15 -3.16 -21.57
C PHE A 23 -69.75 -3.74 -21.44
N ALA A 24 -69.28 -4.54 -22.41
CA ALA A 24 -67.92 -5.10 -22.42
C ALA A 24 -66.85 -4.06 -22.76
N LEU A 25 -67.18 -3.01 -23.52
CA LEU A 25 -66.25 -1.92 -23.82
C LEU A 25 -65.85 -1.12 -22.58
N LEU A 26 -66.77 -0.88 -21.65
CA LEU A 26 -66.50 -0.11 -20.44
C LEU A 26 -65.31 -0.65 -19.62
N PRO A 27 -65.26 -1.95 -19.24
CA PRO A 27 -64.11 -2.50 -18.52
C PRO A 27 -62.85 -2.58 -19.40
N ILE A 28 -62.97 -2.77 -20.72
CA ILE A 28 -61.80 -2.79 -21.63
C ILE A 28 -61.14 -1.41 -21.69
N PHE A 29 -61.92 -0.33 -21.88
CA PHE A 29 -61.40 1.03 -21.88
C PHE A 29 -60.85 1.45 -20.51
N ALA A 30 -61.45 0.97 -19.41
CA ALA A 30 -60.92 1.20 -18.08
C ALA A 30 -59.53 0.57 -17.89
N VAL A 31 -59.34 -0.66 -18.36
CA VAL A 31 -58.03 -1.33 -18.31
C VAL A 31 -57.00 -0.62 -19.20
N ILE A 32 -57.37 -0.28 -20.44
CA ILE A 32 -56.47 0.45 -21.35
C ILE A 32 -56.07 1.80 -20.75
N GLY A 33 -57.02 2.54 -20.17
CA GLY A 33 -56.77 3.82 -19.51
C GLY A 33 -55.80 3.68 -18.35
N LEU A 34 -56.01 2.70 -17.49
CA LEU A 34 -55.09 2.39 -16.38
C LEU A 34 -53.69 2.02 -16.89
N THR A 35 -53.58 1.22 -17.96
CA THR A 35 -52.28 0.82 -18.52
C THR A 35 -51.52 2.01 -19.09
N ILE A 36 -52.19 2.89 -19.84
CA ILE A 36 -51.54 4.08 -20.41
C ILE A 36 -51.10 5.04 -19.30
N ASP A 37 -51.97 5.31 -18.32
CA ASP A 37 -51.65 6.23 -17.23
C ASP A 37 -50.54 5.69 -16.32
N THR A 38 -50.52 4.38 -16.06
CA THR A 38 -49.43 3.75 -15.28
C THR A 38 -48.11 3.77 -16.05
N GLN A 39 -48.12 3.54 -17.36
CA GLN A 39 -46.92 3.65 -18.19
C GLN A 39 -46.37 5.08 -18.21
N LEU A 40 -47.24 6.08 -18.31
CA LEU A 40 -46.86 7.49 -18.21
C LEU A 40 -46.30 7.82 -16.81
N ALA A 41 -46.97 7.36 -15.74
CA ALA A 41 -46.53 7.59 -14.37
C ALA A 41 -45.16 6.93 -14.08
N PHE A 42 -44.91 5.72 -14.57
CA PHE A 42 -43.61 5.06 -14.40
C PHE A 42 -42.49 5.76 -15.17
N GLY A 43 -42.72 6.15 -16.43
CA GLY A 43 -41.72 6.92 -17.17
C GLY A 43 -41.39 8.27 -16.52
N LYS A 44 -42.38 8.92 -15.90
CA LYS A 44 -42.15 10.15 -15.12
C LYS A 44 -41.42 9.86 -13.81
N LYS A 45 -41.77 8.78 -13.10
CA LYS A 45 -41.05 8.36 -11.88
C LYS A 45 -39.57 8.10 -12.16
N GLU A 46 -39.23 7.38 -13.23
CA GLU A 46 -37.83 7.14 -13.62
C GLU A 46 -37.08 8.43 -13.91
N ARG A 47 -37.71 9.38 -14.64
CA ARG A 47 -37.11 10.69 -14.91
C ARG A 47 -36.87 11.51 -13.64
N VAL A 48 -37.82 11.48 -12.70
CA VAL A 48 -37.68 12.17 -11.41
C VAL A 48 -36.62 11.51 -10.53
N GLN A 49 -36.54 10.17 -10.53
CA GLN A 49 -35.49 9.44 -9.83
C GLN A 49 -34.10 9.83 -10.36
N TYR A 50 -33.92 9.81 -11.69
CA TYR A 50 -32.66 10.25 -12.31
C TYR A 50 -32.31 11.72 -11.97
N ALA A 51 -33.32 12.59 -11.92
CA ALA A 51 -33.11 13.98 -11.52
C ALA A 51 -32.68 14.11 -10.05
N ALA A 52 -33.25 13.29 -9.16
CA ALA A 52 -32.86 13.24 -7.76
C ALA A 52 -31.46 12.67 -7.58
N ASP A 53 -31.11 11.57 -8.26
CA ASP A 53 -29.77 10.98 -8.22
C ASP A 53 -28.71 12.01 -8.65
N SER A 54 -28.98 12.73 -9.74
CA SER A 54 -28.09 13.79 -10.24
C SER A 54 -28.02 14.99 -9.28
N ALA A 55 -29.12 15.36 -8.64
CA ALA A 55 -29.19 16.46 -7.69
C ALA A 55 -28.46 16.16 -6.36
N VAL A 56 -28.58 14.93 -5.86
CA VAL A 56 -27.88 14.47 -4.66
C VAL A 56 -26.37 14.45 -4.92
N LEU A 57 -25.93 13.96 -6.09
CA LEU A 57 -24.52 14.01 -6.50
C LEU A 57 -24.00 15.44 -6.64
N ALA A 58 -24.80 16.36 -7.22
CA ALA A 58 -24.45 17.77 -7.31
C ALA A 58 -24.38 18.46 -5.93
N GLY A 59 -25.24 18.05 -4.99
CA GLY A 59 -25.18 18.46 -3.59
C GLY A 59 -23.93 17.96 -2.88
N ALA A 60 -23.60 16.67 -3.05
CA ALA A 60 -22.40 16.04 -2.50
C ALA A 60 -21.12 16.77 -2.94
N ARG A 61 -20.99 17.10 -4.23
CA ARG A 61 -19.84 17.88 -4.74
C ARG A 61 -19.76 19.28 -4.14
N MET A 62 -20.89 19.95 -3.95
CA MET A 62 -20.93 21.27 -3.33
C MET A 62 -20.51 21.22 -1.85
N LEU A 63 -20.79 20.13 -1.14
CA LEU A 63 -20.29 19.91 0.23
C LEU A 63 -18.77 19.82 0.26
N GLN A 64 -18.19 19.01 -0.63
CA GLN A 64 -16.74 18.80 -0.72
C GLN A 64 -15.99 20.13 -0.97
N SER A 65 -16.54 21.04 -1.78
CA SER A 65 -15.87 22.31 -2.09
C SER A 65 -16.12 23.43 -1.09
N SER A 66 -17.32 23.51 -0.49
CA SER A 66 -17.74 24.67 0.32
C SER A 66 -17.73 24.41 1.82
N ASN A 67 -17.61 23.15 2.26
CA ASN A 67 -17.77 22.71 3.64
C ASN A 67 -19.06 23.21 4.33
N SER A 68 -20.11 23.53 3.54
CA SER A 68 -21.36 24.11 4.06
C SER A 68 -22.59 23.28 3.69
N LYS A 69 -23.15 22.58 4.68
CA LYS A 69 -24.38 21.78 4.53
C LYS A 69 -25.57 22.58 4.00
N THR A 70 -25.67 23.85 4.39
CA THR A 70 -26.75 24.74 3.94
C THR A 70 -26.65 25.08 2.45
N GLN A 71 -25.44 25.36 1.95
CA GLN A 71 -25.24 25.68 0.54
C GLN A 71 -25.47 24.47 -0.35
N ALA A 72 -25.03 23.29 0.09
CA ALA A 72 -25.27 22.05 -0.64
C ALA A 72 -26.74 21.66 -0.74
N ILE A 73 -27.51 21.82 0.35
CA ILE A 73 -28.97 21.60 0.32
C ILE A 73 -29.64 22.54 -0.68
N ALA A 74 -29.28 23.82 -0.67
CA ALA A 74 -29.82 24.81 -1.61
C ALA A 74 -29.48 24.44 -3.06
N HIS A 75 -28.21 24.09 -3.32
CA HIS A 75 -27.74 23.71 -4.64
C HIS A 75 -28.42 22.43 -5.17
N ALA A 76 -28.57 21.40 -4.33
CA ALA A 76 -29.27 20.17 -4.70
C ALA A 76 -30.74 20.44 -5.07
N ARG A 77 -31.44 21.29 -4.31
CA ARG A 77 -32.82 21.70 -4.64
C ARG A 77 -32.89 22.46 -5.95
N ASP A 78 -32.02 23.44 -6.16
CA ASP A 78 -32.02 24.24 -7.37
C ASP A 78 -31.74 23.38 -8.60
N TYR A 79 -30.78 22.46 -8.49
CA TYR A 79 -30.44 21.51 -9.52
C TYR A 79 -31.59 20.54 -9.86
N PHE A 80 -32.23 19.97 -8.83
CA PHE A 80 -33.40 19.11 -9.00
C PHE A 80 -34.54 19.86 -9.70
N ASN A 81 -34.89 21.05 -9.21
CA ASN A 81 -35.95 21.88 -9.77
C ASN A 81 -35.70 22.27 -11.23
N ALA A 82 -34.44 22.50 -11.62
CA ALA A 82 -34.06 22.78 -12.99
C ALA A 82 -34.30 21.57 -13.91
N LEU A 83 -33.99 20.35 -13.46
CA LEU A 83 -34.16 19.12 -14.25
C LEU A 83 -35.62 18.71 -14.43
N ILE A 84 -36.49 19.07 -13.48
CA ILE A 84 -37.93 18.81 -13.54
C ILE A 84 -38.76 20.03 -13.98
N ALA A 85 -38.14 21.04 -14.60
CA ALA A 85 -38.82 22.27 -15.00
C ALA A 85 -39.97 22.03 -16.02
N ASP A 86 -39.86 21.01 -16.87
CA ASP A 86 -40.97 20.56 -17.73
C ASP A 86 -41.93 19.66 -16.94
N ARG A 87 -42.93 20.31 -16.32
CA ARG A 87 -43.88 19.72 -15.37
C ARG A 87 -45.18 19.22 -16.00
N SER A 88 -45.20 18.89 -17.29
CA SER A 88 -46.44 18.51 -17.98
C SER A 88 -47.17 17.34 -17.28
N GLY A 89 -48.20 17.66 -16.47
CA GLY A 89 -48.99 16.75 -15.63
C GLY A 89 -48.29 16.19 -14.38
N LEU A 90 -47.08 16.65 -14.04
CA LEU A 90 -46.26 16.15 -12.95
C LEU A 90 -46.15 17.20 -11.83
N HIS A 91 -46.47 16.80 -10.61
CA HIS A 91 -46.41 17.65 -9.43
C HIS A 91 -45.54 16.99 -8.37
N CYS A 92 -44.51 17.68 -7.90
CA CYS A 92 -43.61 17.22 -6.86
C CYS A 92 -43.55 18.23 -5.71
N GLU A 93 -43.46 17.74 -4.49
CA GLU A 93 -43.11 18.55 -3.32
C GLU A 93 -41.64 18.96 -3.37
N THR A 94 -41.28 19.95 -2.55
CA THR A 94 -39.88 20.40 -2.41
C THR A 94 -39.00 19.22 -2.02
N LEU A 95 -37.85 19.06 -2.68
CA LEU A 95 -36.87 18.04 -2.34
C LEU A 95 -36.39 18.23 -0.90
N GLU A 96 -36.70 17.25 -0.06
CA GLU A 96 -36.20 17.16 1.31
C GLU A 96 -34.83 16.51 1.26
N VAL A 97 -33.81 17.19 1.81
CA VAL A 97 -32.43 16.72 1.82
C VAL A 97 -32.03 16.53 3.27
N THR A 98 -31.60 15.32 3.62
CA THR A 98 -31.20 14.92 4.97
C THR A 98 -29.79 14.33 4.97
N TYR A 99 -29.19 14.26 6.15
CA TYR A 99 -27.87 13.67 6.38
C TYR A 99 -28.04 12.49 7.33
N PRO A 100 -28.33 11.28 6.82
CA PRO A 100 -28.52 10.10 7.66
C PRO A 100 -27.22 9.64 8.35
N GLY A 101 -26.05 9.98 7.80
CA GLY A 101 -24.73 9.75 8.37
C GLY A 101 -23.78 10.96 8.23
N ASP A 102 -22.55 10.84 8.74
CA ASP A 102 -21.55 11.92 8.68
C ASP A 102 -21.10 12.23 7.25
N ASP A 103 -21.07 11.21 6.38
CA ASP A 103 -20.60 11.27 4.99
C ASP A 103 -21.69 10.86 3.99
N GLU A 104 -22.96 11.01 4.36
CA GLU A 104 -24.09 10.57 3.52
C GLU A 104 -25.12 11.69 3.35
N ILE A 105 -25.49 11.96 2.09
CA ILE A 105 -26.54 12.90 1.71
C ILE A 105 -27.68 12.11 1.07
N ALA A 106 -28.86 12.18 1.67
CA ALA A 106 -30.07 11.58 1.15
C ALA A 106 -31.04 12.68 0.71
N ALA A 107 -31.79 12.42 -0.36
CA ALA A 107 -32.89 13.27 -0.76
C ALA A 107 -34.14 12.45 -1.08
N SER A 108 -35.28 12.98 -0.66
CA SER A 108 -36.59 12.39 -0.90
C SER A 108 -37.58 13.45 -1.39
N SER A 109 -38.51 13.03 -2.25
CA SER A 109 -39.64 13.86 -2.68
C SER A 109 -40.86 12.99 -2.95
N SER A 110 -42.02 13.51 -2.57
CA SER A 110 -43.32 12.93 -2.90
C SER A 110 -43.86 13.62 -4.15
N CYS A 111 -44.21 12.84 -5.17
CA CYS A 111 -44.73 13.35 -6.43
C CYS A 111 -46.04 12.65 -6.81
N TYR A 112 -46.84 13.30 -7.65
CA TYR A 112 -47.98 12.69 -8.30
C TYR A 112 -48.05 13.08 -9.79
N GLN A 113 -48.57 12.16 -10.58
CA GLN A 113 -48.85 12.34 -12.00
C GLN A 113 -50.36 12.37 -12.21
N ASP A 114 -50.84 13.39 -12.93
CA ASP A 114 -52.22 13.47 -13.37
C ASP A 114 -52.52 12.36 -14.40
N THR A 115 -53.62 11.65 -14.18
CA THR A 115 -54.09 10.62 -15.10
C THR A 115 -54.91 11.23 -16.22
N THR A 116 -54.76 10.72 -17.44
CA THR A 116 -55.52 11.19 -18.61
C THR A 116 -56.85 10.46 -18.76
N LEU A 117 -56.83 9.12 -18.70
CA LEU A 117 -57.99 8.27 -18.99
C LEU A 117 -58.64 7.74 -17.71
N SER A 118 -57.84 7.46 -16.68
CA SER A 118 -58.29 6.93 -15.39
C SER A 118 -59.11 7.93 -14.57
N GLN A 119 -59.01 9.24 -14.88
CA GLN A 119 -59.86 10.26 -14.25
C GLN A 119 -61.36 10.00 -14.49
N ILE A 120 -61.71 9.40 -15.64
CA ILE A 120 -63.10 9.07 -16.00
C ILE A 120 -63.71 8.09 -15.00
N PHE A 121 -62.86 7.29 -14.35
CA PHE A 121 -63.24 6.28 -13.36
C PHE A 121 -62.90 6.70 -11.91
N GLY A 122 -62.68 8.00 -11.68
CA GLY A 122 -62.51 8.57 -10.33
C GLY A 122 -61.09 8.49 -9.75
N ARG A 123 -60.09 8.07 -10.53
CA ARG A 123 -58.66 8.10 -10.16
C ARG A 123 -57.98 9.20 -10.94
N ALA A 124 -57.96 10.42 -10.41
CA ALA A 124 -57.41 11.59 -11.12
C ALA A 124 -55.87 11.69 -11.04
N ARG A 125 -55.23 11.00 -10.08
CA ARG A 125 -53.78 11.06 -9.87
C ARG A 125 -53.19 9.72 -9.45
N LEU A 126 -51.90 9.54 -9.73
CA LEU A 126 -51.06 8.44 -9.27
C LEU A 126 -49.88 9.00 -8.47
N ASP A 127 -49.85 8.70 -7.18
CA ASP A 127 -48.81 9.16 -6.25
C ASP A 127 -47.60 8.20 -6.26
N PHE A 128 -46.38 8.73 -6.16
CA PHE A 128 -45.15 7.96 -6.01
C PHE A 128 -44.09 8.74 -5.21
N ASN A 129 -43.28 7.99 -4.47
CA ASN A 129 -42.15 8.55 -3.71
C ASN A 129 -40.84 8.18 -4.41
N ILE A 130 -39.88 9.10 -4.33
CA ILE A 130 -38.50 8.88 -4.73
C ILE A 130 -37.58 9.08 -3.53
N VAL A 131 -36.52 8.27 -3.48
CA VAL A 131 -35.44 8.38 -2.51
C VAL A 131 -34.14 8.17 -3.28
N SER A 132 -33.19 9.07 -3.08
CA SER A 132 -31.86 9.01 -3.65
C SER A 132 -30.86 9.25 -2.54
N THR A 133 -29.73 8.55 -2.58
CA THR A 133 -28.67 8.71 -1.59
C THR A 133 -27.32 8.71 -2.29
N ALA A 134 -26.40 9.55 -1.84
CA ALA A 134 -25.00 9.51 -2.22
C ALA A 134 -24.13 9.70 -0.98
N THR A 135 -22.95 9.11 -1.00
CA THR A 135 -21.90 9.42 -0.04
C THR A 135 -21.15 10.67 -0.47
N TYR A 136 -20.72 11.48 0.49
CA TYR A 136 -19.84 12.62 0.31
C TYR A 136 -18.71 12.51 1.32
N GLY A 137 -17.49 12.36 0.84
CA GLY A 137 -16.26 12.43 1.62
C GLY A 137 -15.20 13.04 0.71
N VAL A 138 -14.21 13.71 1.28
CA VAL A 138 -12.98 13.99 0.53
C VAL A 138 -12.10 12.78 0.79
N GLY A 139 -11.83 11.99 -0.24
CA GLY A 139 -11.21 10.66 -0.09
C GLY A 139 -9.97 10.66 0.79
N LYS A 140 -9.66 9.54 1.43
CA LYS A 140 -8.40 9.42 2.18
C LYS A 140 -7.24 9.27 1.21
N LEU A 141 -6.07 9.72 1.61
CA LEU A 141 -4.90 9.75 0.75
C LEU A 141 -3.65 9.35 1.53
N ASP A 142 -3.04 8.25 1.10
CA ASP A 142 -1.70 7.86 1.54
C ASP A 142 -0.70 8.17 0.42
N VAL A 143 0.25 9.08 0.69
CA VAL A 143 1.31 9.45 -0.27
C VAL A 143 2.66 9.01 0.25
N SER A 144 3.48 8.39 -0.61
CA SER A 144 4.87 8.08 -0.32
C SER A 144 5.81 8.93 -1.17
N PHE A 145 6.70 9.70 -0.53
CA PHE A 145 7.79 10.39 -1.22
C PHE A 145 9.04 9.53 -1.23
N VAL A 146 9.60 9.32 -2.42
CA VAL A 146 10.83 8.55 -2.63
C VAL A 146 11.92 9.51 -3.09
N PHE A 147 12.80 9.87 -2.15
CA PHE A 147 13.87 10.85 -2.36
C PHE A 147 15.19 10.18 -2.74
N ASP A 148 15.74 10.57 -3.89
CA ASP A 148 17.15 10.34 -4.19
C ASP A 148 18.03 11.23 -3.32
N ILE A 149 18.91 10.61 -2.55
CA ILE A 149 19.96 11.26 -1.76
C ILE A 149 21.35 10.71 -2.13
N SER A 150 21.52 10.27 -3.37
CA SER A 150 22.82 9.84 -3.89
C SER A 150 23.82 11.01 -3.94
N GLY A 151 25.10 10.70 -4.13
CA GLY A 151 26.16 11.72 -4.09
C GLY A 151 26.00 12.84 -5.12
N SER A 152 25.35 12.59 -6.26
CA SER A 152 25.06 13.63 -7.28
C SER A 152 24.12 14.72 -6.77
N MET A 153 23.28 14.40 -5.79
CA MET A 153 22.38 15.38 -5.16
C MET A 153 23.11 16.42 -4.31
N GLY A 154 24.36 16.15 -3.91
CA GLY A 154 25.23 17.11 -3.24
C GLY A 154 25.74 18.21 -4.17
N ASP A 155 25.68 18.01 -5.48
CA ASP A 155 26.18 18.95 -6.46
C ASP A 155 25.16 20.06 -6.77
N TYR A 156 25.67 21.25 -7.09
CA TYR A 156 24.90 22.39 -7.61
C TYR A 156 23.65 22.82 -6.78
N GLY A 157 23.58 22.44 -5.50
CA GLY A 157 22.42 22.75 -4.65
C GLY A 157 21.19 21.88 -4.92
N ARG A 158 21.33 20.76 -5.64
CA ARG A 158 20.21 19.89 -6.03
C ARG A 158 19.39 19.39 -4.83
N LEU A 159 20.06 18.92 -3.78
CA LEU A 159 19.39 18.48 -2.56
C LEU A 159 18.67 19.64 -1.84
N HIS A 160 19.23 20.85 -1.89
CA HIS A 160 18.57 22.03 -1.33
C HIS A 160 17.27 22.34 -2.09
N ASP A 161 17.32 22.32 -3.42
CA ASP A 161 16.15 22.58 -4.27
C ASP A 161 15.08 21.50 -4.09
N LEU A 162 15.48 20.22 -3.98
CA LEU A 162 14.59 19.12 -3.64
C LEU A 162 13.86 19.36 -2.32
N LYS A 163 14.60 19.74 -1.27
CA LYS A 163 14.01 20.00 0.06
C LYS A 163 12.98 21.13 0.00
N ALA A 164 13.29 22.21 -0.72
CA ALA A 164 12.37 23.33 -0.89
C ALA A 164 11.10 22.92 -1.64
N ALA A 165 11.24 22.21 -2.77
CA ALA A 165 10.11 21.74 -3.58
C ALA A 165 9.23 20.72 -2.83
N ALA A 166 9.85 19.80 -2.08
CA ALA A 166 9.13 18.81 -1.29
C ALA A 166 8.30 19.45 -0.17
N LYS A 167 8.84 20.45 0.54
CA LYS A 167 8.10 21.18 1.58
C LYS A 167 6.90 21.95 1.03
N ASP A 168 7.05 22.52 -0.15
CA ASP A 168 5.97 23.23 -0.83
C ASP A 168 4.84 22.27 -1.26
N ALA A 169 5.20 21.09 -1.79
CA ALA A 169 4.24 20.03 -2.08
C ALA A 169 3.52 19.53 -0.81
N VAL A 170 4.26 19.29 0.28
CA VAL A 170 3.69 18.88 1.58
C VAL A 170 2.67 19.91 2.07
N THR A 171 3.02 21.20 1.98
CA THR A 171 2.14 22.30 2.38
C THR A 171 0.86 22.35 1.54
N THR A 172 0.95 21.96 0.26
CA THR A 172 -0.21 21.91 -0.65
C THR A 172 -1.07 20.66 -0.43
N LEU A 173 -0.45 19.52 -0.13
CA LEU A 173 -1.14 18.24 0.06
C LEU A 173 -1.85 18.14 1.40
N LEU A 174 -1.20 18.58 2.48
CA LEU A 174 -1.74 18.43 3.82
C LEU A 174 -2.80 19.51 4.11
N PRO A 175 -4.01 19.12 4.55
CA PRO A 175 -5.02 20.05 5.03
C PRO A 175 -4.54 20.88 6.22
N ALA A 176 -5.17 22.04 6.44
CA ALA A 176 -4.84 22.88 7.59
C ALA A 176 -5.04 22.11 8.92
N PRO A 177 -4.09 22.20 9.87
CA PRO A 177 -4.20 21.53 11.17
C PRO A 177 -5.49 21.91 11.90
N GLY A 178 -6.21 20.92 12.43
CA GLY A 178 -7.49 21.09 13.11
C GLY A 178 -8.70 21.34 12.20
N SER A 179 -8.53 21.20 10.88
CA SER A 179 -9.67 21.18 9.93
C SER A 179 -10.47 19.88 10.04
N SER A 180 -11.68 19.85 9.47
CA SER A 180 -12.50 18.63 9.42
C SER A 180 -11.88 17.50 8.60
N SER A 181 -10.86 17.82 7.78
CA SER A 181 -10.11 16.87 6.96
C SER A 181 -8.69 16.60 7.50
N ASP A 182 -8.39 17.08 8.71
CA ASP A 182 -7.09 16.83 9.34
C ASP A 182 -6.92 15.33 9.62
N GLY A 183 -5.85 14.73 9.08
CA GLY A 183 -5.60 13.30 9.13
C GLY A 183 -6.08 12.49 7.91
N ASP A 184 -6.85 13.09 6.99
CA ASP A 184 -7.28 12.40 5.76
C ASP A 184 -6.13 12.22 4.76
N VAL A 185 -5.14 13.10 4.80
CA VAL A 185 -3.91 13.02 4.00
C VAL A 185 -2.76 12.65 4.91
N ARG A 186 -2.10 11.55 4.59
CA ARG A 186 -0.94 11.04 5.34
C ARG A 186 0.22 10.86 4.38
N ILE A 187 1.39 11.31 4.82
CA ILE A 187 2.60 11.29 4.03
C ILE A 187 3.64 10.40 4.72
N ALA A 188 4.16 9.46 3.96
CA ALA A 188 5.34 8.67 4.29
C ALA A 188 6.50 9.10 3.40
N MET A 189 7.73 8.87 3.87
CA MET A 189 8.92 9.26 3.13
C MET A 189 10.01 8.22 3.26
N VAL A 190 10.71 7.97 2.17
CA VAL A 190 11.96 7.20 2.15
C VAL A 190 13.00 7.98 1.39
N ALA A 191 14.24 7.92 1.87
CA ALA A 191 15.39 8.44 1.14
C ALA A 191 16.39 7.32 0.89
N TYR A 192 16.86 7.21 -0.35
CA TYR A 192 17.73 6.13 -0.78
C TYR A 192 19.05 6.66 -1.33
N ASN A 193 20.10 5.89 -1.08
CA ASN A 193 21.40 6.04 -1.75
C ASN A 193 21.88 4.66 -2.22
N ASP A 194 23.04 4.20 -1.75
CA ASP A 194 23.47 2.82 -1.90
C ASP A 194 22.55 1.80 -1.23
N VAL A 195 21.80 2.18 -0.21
CA VAL A 195 21.01 1.27 0.65
C VAL A 195 19.87 2.04 1.32
N ILE A 196 19.02 1.32 2.05
CA ILE A 196 18.06 1.90 3.00
C ILE A 196 18.53 1.63 4.43
N ASP A 197 18.42 2.62 5.31
CA ASP A 197 18.60 2.41 6.74
C ASP A 197 17.27 1.95 7.35
N ALA A 198 17.12 0.67 7.69
CA ALA A 198 15.86 0.19 8.26
C ALA A 198 15.58 0.73 9.67
N GLY A 199 16.57 1.31 10.36
CA GLY A 199 16.35 1.98 11.64
C GLY A 199 15.65 1.10 12.69
N LYS A 200 14.54 1.60 13.24
CA LYS A 200 13.68 0.87 14.19
C LYS A 200 13.05 -0.41 13.59
N TYR A 201 12.91 -0.49 12.27
CA TYR A 201 12.30 -1.63 11.57
C TYR A 201 13.28 -2.78 11.31
N PHE A 202 14.59 -2.59 11.55
CA PHE A 202 15.61 -3.56 11.19
C PHE A 202 15.33 -4.98 11.69
N GLU A 203 14.93 -5.14 12.96
CA GLU A 203 14.67 -6.47 13.52
C GLU A 203 13.46 -7.14 12.85
N SER A 204 12.41 -6.38 12.55
CA SER A 204 11.19 -6.87 11.89
C SER A 204 11.45 -7.28 10.44
N VAL A 205 12.25 -6.52 9.69
CA VAL A 205 12.45 -6.74 8.25
C VAL A 205 13.58 -7.70 7.92
N THR A 206 14.46 -8.00 8.88
CA THR A 206 15.60 -8.92 8.68
C THR A 206 15.54 -10.20 9.54
N GLY A 207 14.76 -10.18 10.63
CA GLY A 207 14.79 -11.19 11.68
C GLY A 207 16.08 -11.20 12.53
N LEU A 208 16.98 -10.22 12.34
CA LEU A 208 18.25 -10.14 13.04
C LEU A 208 18.14 -9.17 14.22
N LYS A 209 18.87 -9.44 15.31
CA LYS A 209 19.08 -8.40 16.33
C LYS A 209 19.89 -7.25 15.76
N LYS A 210 19.52 -6.02 16.13
CA LYS A 210 20.26 -4.80 15.71
C LYS A 210 21.74 -4.93 16.04
N ARG A 211 22.04 -5.32 17.29
CA ARG A 211 23.38 -5.73 17.72
C ARG A 211 23.58 -7.22 17.45
N ARG A 212 24.47 -7.54 16.52
CA ARG A 212 24.78 -8.91 16.11
C ARG A 212 26.28 -9.18 15.97
N TYR A 213 26.63 -10.45 15.95
CA TYR A 213 27.97 -10.99 15.88
C TYR A 213 28.06 -12.06 14.80
N TYR A 214 29.25 -12.29 14.27
CA TYR A 214 29.56 -13.46 13.47
C TYR A 214 30.46 -14.40 14.25
N SER A 215 30.24 -15.71 14.14
CA SER A 215 31.08 -16.72 14.76
C SER A 215 31.44 -17.86 13.80
N THR A 216 32.59 -18.47 14.06
CA THR A 216 33.00 -19.73 13.46
C THR A 216 33.62 -20.60 14.53
N ASP A 217 33.20 -21.87 14.54
CA ASP A 217 33.79 -22.90 15.40
C ASP A 217 34.94 -23.58 14.67
N ARG A 218 36.06 -23.77 15.38
CA ARG A 218 37.23 -24.48 14.88
C ARG A 218 37.67 -25.55 15.84
N THR A 219 37.90 -26.74 15.29
CA THR A 219 38.40 -27.87 16.04
C THR A 219 39.92 -27.86 16.04
N VAL A 220 40.52 -27.62 17.21
CA VAL A 220 41.97 -27.64 17.42
C VAL A 220 42.34 -28.98 18.06
N THR A 221 43.23 -29.73 17.40
CA THR A 221 43.72 -31.01 17.90
C THR A 221 45.13 -30.81 18.46
N THR A 222 45.30 -31.05 19.76
CA THR A 222 46.60 -30.98 20.43
C THR A 222 47.04 -32.37 20.85
N THR A 223 48.21 -32.79 20.41
CA THR A 223 48.84 -34.04 20.87
C THR A 223 49.85 -33.69 21.96
N LYS A 224 49.68 -34.28 23.14
CA LYS A 224 50.66 -34.18 24.23
C LYS A 224 51.18 -35.57 24.56
N LYS A 225 52.49 -35.66 24.74
CA LYS A 225 53.12 -36.84 25.33
C LYS A 225 52.83 -36.86 26.82
N VAL A 226 52.21 -37.93 27.27
CA VAL A 226 52.04 -38.22 28.69
C VAL A 226 52.79 -39.49 29.02
N GLU A 227 53.40 -39.52 30.20
CA GLU A 227 54.04 -40.72 30.71
C GLU A 227 52.96 -41.59 31.38
N GLU A 228 52.82 -42.81 30.89
CA GLU A 228 51.94 -43.83 31.48
C GLU A 228 52.84 -44.96 32.00
N GLU A 229 52.65 -45.35 33.26
CA GLU A 229 53.38 -46.48 33.84
C GLU A 229 52.76 -47.78 33.33
N VAL A 230 53.51 -48.54 32.54
CA VAL A 230 53.08 -49.84 32.00
C VAL A 230 53.93 -50.94 32.63
N CYS A 231 53.24 -51.86 33.31
CA CYS A 231 53.88 -52.99 33.99
C CYS A 231 53.77 -54.28 33.18
N ALA A 232 54.81 -55.13 33.26
CA ALA A 232 54.76 -56.47 32.71
C ALA A 232 53.57 -57.27 33.28
N PRO A 233 52.89 -58.10 32.45
CA PRO A 233 51.64 -58.77 32.85
C PRO A 233 51.84 -59.77 34.00
N GLU A 234 53.01 -60.39 34.09
CA GLU A 234 53.35 -61.31 35.17
C GLU A 234 54.51 -60.76 36.03
N PRO A 235 54.42 -60.86 37.37
CA PRO A 235 55.50 -60.45 38.25
C PRO A 235 56.68 -61.43 38.14
N THR A 236 57.90 -60.89 38.17
CA THR A 236 59.13 -61.69 38.18
C THR A 236 59.67 -61.82 39.59
N CYS A 237 60.30 -62.94 39.91
CA CYS A 237 60.89 -63.14 41.22
C CYS A 237 62.26 -62.47 41.32
N ASP A 238 62.39 -61.49 42.21
CA ASP A 238 63.62 -60.72 42.44
C ASP A 238 64.53 -61.40 43.49
N PHE A 239 63.96 -62.22 44.38
CA PHE A 239 64.71 -62.92 45.42
C PHE A 239 64.29 -64.38 45.57
N TRP A 240 65.22 -65.27 45.20
CA TRP A 240 65.09 -66.72 45.33
C TRP A 240 65.82 -67.22 46.58
N PHE A 241 65.13 -68.02 47.39
CA PHE A 241 65.72 -68.67 48.56
C PHE A 241 65.20 -70.10 48.67
N PHE A 242 66.12 -71.08 48.75
CA PHE A 242 65.81 -72.52 48.79
C PHE A 242 64.75 -72.99 47.75
N GLY A 243 64.87 -72.56 46.49
CA GLY A 243 63.99 -73.02 45.42
C GLY A 243 62.55 -72.52 45.50
N ARG A 244 62.26 -71.52 46.35
CA ARG A 244 60.96 -70.82 46.41
C ARG A 244 61.17 -69.32 46.28
N CYS A 245 60.31 -68.66 45.51
CA CYS A 245 60.33 -67.21 45.42
C CYS A 245 59.83 -66.57 46.71
N TRP A 246 60.60 -65.63 47.27
CA TRP A 246 60.25 -64.92 48.51
C TRP A 246 59.90 -63.44 48.29
N LYS A 247 60.33 -62.84 47.18
CA LYS A 247 59.99 -61.46 46.82
C LYS A 247 59.61 -61.38 45.35
N TRP A 248 58.35 -61.08 45.11
CA TRP A 248 57.81 -60.81 43.78
C TRP A 248 57.91 -59.30 43.50
N VAL A 249 58.47 -58.94 42.35
CA VAL A 249 58.53 -57.54 41.88
C VAL A 249 57.89 -57.48 40.51
N ARG A 250 57.13 -56.41 40.26
CA ARG A 250 56.56 -56.12 38.94
C ARG A 250 57.50 -55.13 38.25
N ASP A 251 58.03 -55.52 37.09
CA ASP A 251 58.84 -54.59 36.26
C ASP A 251 57.87 -53.61 35.58
N CYS A 252 57.86 -52.37 36.07
CA CYS A 252 57.06 -51.28 35.55
C CYS A 252 57.98 -50.26 34.87
N LYS A 253 57.63 -49.88 33.64
CA LYS A 253 58.38 -48.90 32.86
C LYS A 253 57.45 -47.77 32.47
N TRP A 254 57.96 -46.55 32.59
CA TRP A 254 57.31 -45.38 32.04
C TRP A 254 57.46 -45.41 30.53
N VAL A 255 56.34 -45.47 29.82
CA VAL A 255 56.30 -45.35 28.37
C VAL A 255 55.62 -44.04 28.00
N GLU A 256 56.19 -43.33 27.02
CA GLU A 256 55.55 -42.16 26.45
C GLU A 256 54.37 -42.59 25.58
N LYS A 257 53.21 -42.00 25.83
CA LYS A 257 52.01 -42.19 25.02
C LYS A 257 51.53 -40.86 24.50
N ASP A 258 51.23 -40.81 23.21
CA ASP A 258 50.62 -39.66 22.58
C ASP A 258 49.12 -39.64 22.93
N VAL A 259 48.70 -38.66 23.73
CA VAL A 259 47.29 -38.38 23.99
C VAL A 259 46.87 -37.18 23.15
N THR A 260 45.89 -37.43 22.29
CA THR A 260 45.33 -36.43 21.40
C THR A 260 44.05 -35.86 22.02
N THR A 261 44.04 -34.58 22.36
CA THR A 261 42.86 -33.86 22.84
C THR A 261 42.33 -32.96 21.74
N THR A 262 41.03 -33.09 21.47
CA THR A 262 40.31 -32.27 20.49
C THR A 262 39.48 -31.24 21.24
N THR A 263 39.72 -29.95 21.00
CA THR A 263 38.99 -28.85 21.63
C THR A 263 38.39 -27.95 20.55
N THR A 264 37.10 -27.62 20.68
CA THR A 264 36.46 -26.62 19.82
C THR A 264 36.69 -25.22 20.39
N VAL A 265 37.20 -24.32 19.57
CA VAL A 265 37.38 -22.90 19.88
C VAL A 265 36.44 -22.10 18.98
N THR A 266 35.61 -21.26 19.59
CA THR A 266 34.72 -20.34 18.88
C THR A 266 35.39 -18.98 18.76
N TYR A 267 35.51 -18.47 17.54
CA TYR A 267 35.96 -17.11 17.27
C TYR A 267 34.74 -16.24 16.95
N THR A 268 34.61 -15.08 17.62
CA THR A 268 33.47 -14.18 17.46
C THR A 268 33.92 -12.79 17.01
N SER A 269 33.12 -12.13 16.17
CA SER A 269 33.39 -10.78 15.69
C SER A 269 33.18 -9.70 16.75
N LEU A 270 33.70 -8.50 16.47
CA LEU A 270 33.20 -7.28 17.12
C LEU A 270 31.70 -7.10 16.83
N PRO A 271 30.94 -6.42 17.71
CA PRO A 271 29.53 -6.17 17.50
C PRO A 271 29.31 -5.32 16.25
N ILE A 272 28.29 -5.69 15.48
CA ILE A 272 27.78 -4.91 14.35
C ILE A 272 26.43 -4.35 14.76
N ASP A 273 26.31 -3.02 14.73
CA ASP A 273 25.10 -2.29 15.11
C ASP A 273 24.40 -1.61 13.90
N SER A 274 24.96 -1.73 12.69
CA SER A 274 24.43 -1.12 11.46
C SER A 274 23.10 -1.74 11.04
N THR A 275 22.14 -0.88 10.72
CA THR A 275 20.75 -1.17 10.34
C THR A 275 20.49 -1.03 8.84
N CYS A 276 21.54 -0.84 8.04
CA CYS A 276 21.42 -0.76 6.60
C CYS A 276 21.03 -2.12 5.98
N VAL A 277 20.04 -2.08 5.11
CA VAL A 277 19.48 -3.23 4.41
C VAL A 277 19.42 -2.99 2.91
N TYR A 278 19.29 -4.08 2.16
CA TYR A 278 18.91 -4.07 0.76
C TYR A 278 17.86 -5.13 0.48
N GLU A 279 17.22 -4.99 -0.67
CA GLU A 279 16.03 -5.73 -1.03
C GLU A 279 16.24 -7.25 -1.08
N ARG A 280 15.17 -8.02 -0.85
CA ARG A 280 15.21 -9.48 -0.74
C ARG A 280 15.45 -10.18 -2.08
N GLU A 281 15.91 -11.44 -1.98
CA GLU A 281 15.98 -12.38 -3.12
C GLU A 281 14.96 -13.47 -2.97
N GLY A 282 14.65 -14.12 -4.09
CA GLY A 282 13.83 -15.33 -4.13
C GLY A 282 12.42 -15.05 -4.65
N THR A 283 11.45 -15.77 -4.09
CA THR A 283 10.06 -15.82 -4.54
C THR A 283 9.37 -14.46 -4.43
N TYR A 284 9.54 -13.74 -3.31
CA TYR A 284 8.85 -12.48 -3.03
C TYR A 284 9.58 -11.23 -3.54
N LYS A 285 10.59 -11.38 -4.40
CA LYS A 285 11.30 -10.22 -4.97
C LYS A 285 10.33 -9.36 -5.79
N PHE A 286 10.45 -8.04 -5.66
CA PHE A 286 9.62 -7.06 -6.37
C PHE A 286 8.12 -7.11 -6.05
N GLU A 287 7.73 -7.74 -4.94
CA GLU A 287 6.36 -7.77 -4.44
C GLU A 287 6.26 -6.95 -3.15
N ASP A 288 5.06 -6.69 -2.65
CA ASP A 288 4.84 -6.05 -1.33
C ASP A 288 4.54 -7.07 -0.24
N GLU A 289 4.79 -8.36 -0.49
CA GLU A 289 4.62 -9.38 0.53
C GLU A 289 5.60 -9.13 1.68
N GLN A 290 5.06 -8.91 2.88
CA GLN A 290 5.89 -8.80 4.07
C GLN A 290 6.56 -10.16 4.34
N PRO A 291 7.84 -10.22 4.76
CA PRO A 291 8.43 -11.47 5.25
C PRO A 291 7.50 -12.13 6.24
N THR A 292 7.17 -13.42 6.03
CA THR A 292 6.27 -14.18 6.89
C THR A 292 6.73 -14.00 8.34
N GLN A 293 6.02 -13.18 9.09
CA GLN A 293 6.31 -13.01 10.50
C GLN A 293 5.94 -14.32 11.16
N LEU A 294 6.94 -15.18 11.39
CA LEU A 294 6.87 -16.00 12.60
C LEU A 294 6.53 -15.02 13.71
N ILE A 295 5.43 -15.28 14.42
CA ILE A 295 4.81 -14.38 15.42
C ILE A 295 5.83 -13.87 16.47
N THR A 296 6.98 -14.52 16.53
CA THR A 296 8.27 -13.96 16.91
C THR A 296 9.33 -14.67 16.06
N PRO A 297 10.06 -13.99 15.15
CA PRO A 297 11.28 -14.58 14.61
C PRO A 297 12.19 -14.85 15.80
N ASP A 298 12.81 -16.04 15.88
CA ASP A 298 13.90 -16.26 16.84
C ASP A 298 15.05 -15.34 16.42
N LEU A 299 15.05 -14.12 16.97
CA LEU A 299 15.92 -13.06 16.50
C LEU A 299 17.38 -13.49 16.66
N VAL A 300 18.07 -13.62 15.54
CA VAL A 300 19.43 -14.14 15.52
C VAL A 300 20.39 -13.00 15.81
N ASN A 301 21.19 -13.17 16.87
CA ASN A 301 22.26 -12.24 17.22
C ASN A 301 23.65 -12.81 16.88
N THR A 302 23.77 -14.10 16.57
CA THR A 302 25.04 -14.77 16.25
C THR A 302 24.89 -15.52 14.93
N LEU A 303 25.63 -15.06 13.92
CA LEU A 303 25.58 -15.56 12.55
C LEU A 303 26.80 -16.42 12.25
N GLN A 304 26.63 -17.49 11.49
CA GLN A 304 27.74 -18.25 10.91
C GLN A 304 28.35 -17.50 9.72
N GLU A 305 29.57 -17.87 9.36
CA GLU A 305 30.25 -17.31 8.19
C GLU A 305 29.38 -17.41 6.92
N GLY A 306 29.25 -16.31 6.19
CA GLY A 306 28.46 -16.22 4.97
C GLY A 306 26.96 -15.98 5.17
N GLN A 307 26.42 -16.08 6.40
CA GLN A 307 25.01 -15.81 6.67
C GLN A 307 24.74 -14.30 6.73
N ARG A 308 23.73 -13.82 5.97
CA ARG A 308 23.38 -12.38 5.93
C ARG A 308 21.90 -12.09 6.19
N ARG A 309 21.12 -13.12 6.50
CA ARG A 309 19.68 -13.09 6.84
C ARG A 309 19.44 -14.00 8.05
N ALA A 310 18.40 -13.72 8.84
CA ALA A 310 18.09 -14.49 10.04
C ALA A 310 17.50 -15.88 9.75
N SER A 311 16.64 -15.98 8.73
CA SER A 311 16.06 -17.25 8.31
C SER A 311 17.01 -17.97 7.36
N THR A 312 17.76 -18.93 7.90
CA THR A 312 18.34 -20.02 7.08
C THR A 312 17.37 -21.21 6.96
N ASP A 313 16.09 -20.98 7.27
CA ASP A 313 15.01 -21.95 7.18
C ASP A 313 14.67 -22.25 5.70
N ALA A 314 14.64 -23.52 5.34
CA ALA A 314 14.25 -24.01 4.02
C ALA A 314 12.76 -23.71 3.67
N ASN A 315 11.94 -23.34 4.66
CA ASN A 315 10.53 -22.96 4.49
C ASN A 315 10.29 -21.43 4.45
N ASN A 316 11.33 -20.61 4.62
CA ASN A 316 11.24 -19.15 4.52
C ASN A 316 12.60 -18.53 4.13
N SER A 317 13.17 -18.99 3.01
CA SER A 317 14.48 -18.54 2.51
C SER A 317 14.46 -17.17 1.81
N ASP A 318 13.28 -16.65 1.47
CA ASP A 318 13.12 -15.65 0.40
C ASP A 318 12.44 -14.32 0.83
N GLY A 319 11.97 -14.20 2.08
CA GLY A 319 11.14 -13.07 2.51
C GLY A 319 11.88 -11.91 3.18
N TYR A 320 12.96 -12.19 3.92
CA TYR A 320 13.63 -11.16 4.71
C TYR A 320 14.57 -10.30 3.87
N MET A 321 14.63 -9.01 4.22
CA MET A 321 15.65 -8.10 3.71
C MET A 321 17.04 -8.54 4.17
N THR A 322 18.04 -8.21 3.35
CA THR A 322 19.41 -8.62 3.63
C THR A 322 20.15 -7.52 4.35
N ALA A 323 20.84 -7.84 5.46
CA ALA A 323 21.68 -6.87 6.13
C ALA A 323 22.95 -6.58 5.31
N LYS A 324 23.28 -5.29 5.16
CA LYS A 324 24.50 -4.85 4.45
C LYS A 324 25.77 -5.20 5.22
N ALA A 325 25.80 -4.81 6.48
CA ALA A 325 26.97 -5.00 7.32
C ALA A 325 27.13 -6.47 7.70
N HIS A 326 28.33 -7.00 7.43
CA HIS A 326 28.72 -8.38 7.68
C HIS A 326 30.14 -8.42 8.26
N ALA A 327 30.66 -9.61 8.58
CA ALA A 327 32.05 -9.78 8.96
C ALA A 327 32.71 -10.85 8.09
N THR A 328 34.02 -10.72 7.91
CA THR A 328 34.86 -11.72 7.22
C THR A 328 35.89 -12.27 8.19
N PHE A 329 36.08 -13.59 8.22
CA PHE A 329 37.07 -14.25 9.05
C PHE A 329 38.38 -14.40 8.29
N ASP A 330 39.49 -13.96 8.90
CA ASP A 330 40.83 -14.14 8.35
C ASP A 330 41.52 -15.36 8.98
N GLU A 331 41.83 -16.35 8.14
CA GLU A 331 42.43 -17.60 8.59
C GLU A 331 43.86 -17.46 9.12
N GLY A 332 44.61 -16.46 8.69
CA GLY A 332 46.00 -16.28 9.14
C GLY A 332 46.07 -15.72 10.55
N SER A 333 45.28 -14.68 10.82
CA SER A 333 45.23 -13.96 12.09
C SER A 333 44.21 -14.52 13.08
N LYS A 334 43.27 -15.36 12.63
CA LYS A 334 42.12 -15.85 13.40
C LYS A 334 41.26 -14.71 13.95
N LEU A 335 41.14 -13.63 13.17
CA LEU A 335 40.37 -12.44 13.53
C LEU A 335 39.20 -12.24 12.57
N TRP A 336 38.09 -11.82 13.14
CA TRP A 336 36.95 -11.31 12.40
C TRP A 336 37.10 -9.82 12.14
N THR A 337 36.82 -9.39 10.91
CA THR A 337 36.79 -7.98 10.53
C THR A 337 35.39 -7.58 10.06
N PRO A 338 34.68 -6.69 10.77
CA PRO A 338 33.44 -6.09 10.28
C PRO A 338 33.64 -5.35 8.96
N LYS A 339 32.67 -5.45 8.06
CA LYS A 339 32.62 -4.85 6.73
C LYS A 339 31.28 -4.13 6.55
N ASP A 340 31.30 -3.08 5.73
CA ASP A 340 30.11 -2.31 5.32
C ASP A 340 29.26 -1.78 6.50
N THR A 341 29.91 -1.44 7.61
CA THR A 341 29.26 -0.94 8.83
C THR A 341 28.80 0.51 8.70
N ASN A 342 29.19 1.23 7.66
CA ASN A 342 28.73 2.59 7.41
C ASN A 342 27.28 2.60 6.90
N CYS A 343 26.41 3.26 7.65
CA CYS A 343 25.02 3.48 7.28
C CYS A 343 24.77 4.98 7.28
N ASN A 344 24.88 5.58 6.10
CA ASN A 344 24.69 7.02 5.89
C ASN A 344 23.33 7.34 5.25
N ALA A 345 22.49 6.32 5.03
CA ALA A 345 21.12 6.50 4.58
C ALA A 345 20.24 7.04 5.72
N LYS A 346 19.04 7.50 5.38
CA LYS A 346 18.07 7.99 6.35
C LYS A 346 17.01 6.92 6.62
N GLU A 347 16.63 6.76 7.89
CA GLU A 347 15.54 5.87 8.27
C GLU A 347 14.21 6.24 7.56
N PRO A 348 13.40 5.28 7.11
CA PRO A 348 12.06 5.54 6.59
C PRO A 348 11.18 6.29 7.59
N PHE A 349 10.42 7.26 7.08
CA PHE A 349 9.40 7.99 7.80
C PHE A 349 8.03 7.37 7.50
N GLU A 350 7.38 6.84 8.52
CA GLU A 350 6.04 6.24 8.40
C GLU A 350 4.96 7.29 8.15
N LEU A 351 3.76 6.84 7.76
CA LEU A 351 2.64 7.72 7.43
C LEU A 351 2.30 8.67 8.60
N SER A 352 2.34 9.97 8.33
CA SER A 352 1.96 11.02 9.29
C SER A 352 1.25 12.17 8.59
N HIS A 353 0.39 12.89 9.32
CA HIS A 353 -0.20 14.16 8.90
C HIS A 353 0.45 15.37 9.63
N ASN A 354 1.49 15.12 10.43
CA ASN A 354 2.14 16.17 11.23
C ASN A 354 3.18 16.94 10.39
N HIS A 355 2.81 18.15 9.96
CA HIS A 355 3.69 19.06 9.21
C HIS A 355 5.09 19.22 9.83
N THR A 356 5.18 19.43 11.14
CA THR A 356 6.48 19.69 11.81
C THR A 356 7.41 18.48 11.72
N GLN A 357 6.86 17.26 11.90
CA GLN A 357 7.65 16.04 11.80
C GLN A 357 8.15 15.80 10.38
N ILE A 358 7.28 16.07 9.40
CA ILE A 358 7.60 15.93 7.98
C ILE A 358 8.67 16.94 7.55
N ASP A 359 8.52 18.22 7.90
CA ASP A 359 9.49 19.26 7.56
C ASP A 359 10.87 18.96 8.18
N HIS A 360 10.89 18.51 9.43
CA HIS A 360 12.12 18.11 10.11
C HIS A 360 12.78 16.90 9.44
N TYR A 361 11.99 15.95 8.94
CA TYR A 361 12.50 14.82 8.17
C TYR A 361 13.21 15.31 6.89
N ILE A 362 12.53 16.14 6.09
CA ILE A 362 13.07 16.72 4.85
C ILE A 362 14.36 17.50 5.13
N ASP A 363 14.38 18.35 6.16
CA ASP A 363 15.58 19.12 6.52
C ASP A 363 16.77 18.24 6.88
N SER A 364 16.51 17.07 7.46
CA SER A 364 17.55 16.14 7.92
C SER A 364 18.19 15.32 6.80
N LEU A 365 17.66 15.35 5.57
CA LEU A 365 18.22 14.60 4.44
C LEU A 365 19.65 15.05 4.13
N ARG A 366 20.51 14.09 3.79
CA ARG A 366 21.92 14.31 3.43
C ARG A 366 22.27 13.43 2.25
N ASP A 367 23.03 13.98 1.32
CA ASP A 367 23.53 13.28 0.15
C ASP A 367 24.70 12.33 0.50
N GLY A 368 24.88 11.33 -0.35
CA GLY A 368 26.10 10.52 -0.38
C GLY A 368 25.84 9.08 -0.83
N GLY A 369 26.85 8.46 -1.44
CA GLY A 369 26.76 7.09 -1.95
C GLY A 369 26.26 7.02 -3.40
N GLY A 370 25.98 5.81 -3.87
CA GLY A 370 25.40 5.54 -5.19
C GLY A 370 23.88 5.72 -5.25
N THR A 371 23.29 5.30 -6.37
CA THR A 371 21.86 5.53 -6.70
C THR A 371 21.13 4.19 -6.85
N ALA A 372 20.73 3.58 -5.73
CA ALA A 372 19.99 2.32 -5.69
C ALA A 372 18.47 2.53 -5.77
N GLY A 373 18.00 3.15 -6.86
CA GLY A 373 16.59 3.56 -7.03
C GLY A 373 15.55 2.47 -6.79
N HIS A 374 15.82 1.22 -7.21
CA HIS A 374 14.96 0.08 -6.90
C HIS A 374 14.65 -0.09 -5.41
N GLN A 375 15.61 0.18 -4.51
CA GLN A 375 15.38 0.05 -3.07
C GLN A 375 14.51 1.18 -2.53
N GLY A 376 14.69 2.40 -3.04
CA GLY A 376 13.83 3.53 -2.71
C GLY A 376 12.39 3.27 -3.14
N ILE A 377 12.18 2.73 -4.35
CA ILE A 377 10.85 2.40 -4.87
C ILE A 377 10.21 1.29 -4.03
N ALA A 378 10.94 0.22 -3.72
CA ALA A 378 10.46 -0.87 -2.87
C ALA A 378 9.97 -0.36 -1.50
N TRP A 379 10.82 0.38 -0.78
CA TRP A 379 10.44 0.92 0.52
C TRP A 379 9.35 1.99 0.43
N GLY A 380 9.34 2.78 -0.65
CA GLY A 380 8.27 3.74 -0.92
C GLY A 380 6.91 3.06 -0.98
N TRP A 381 6.85 1.89 -1.62
CA TRP A 381 5.65 1.06 -1.69
C TRP A 381 5.31 0.40 -0.34
N TYR A 382 6.31 -0.15 0.36
CA TYR A 382 6.09 -0.80 1.67
C TYR A 382 5.50 0.16 2.71
N LEU A 383 5.88 1.43 2.66
CA LEU A 383 5.33 2.46 3.56
C LEU A 383 3.84 2.75 3.37
N ILE A 384 3.27 2.39 2.22
CA ILE A 384 1.84 2.60 1.90
C ILE A 384 1.08 1.29 1.63
N SER A 385 1.76 0.15 1.71
CA SER A 385 1.15 -1.18 1.56
C SER A 385 0.51 -1.62 2.87
N PRO A 386 -0.79 -2.00 2.87
CA PRO A 386 -1.46 -2.54 4.04
C PRO A 386 -0.81 -3.84 4.54
N LYS A 387 -0.14 -4.60 3.67
CA LYS A 387 0.57 -5.85 4.05
C LYS A 387 1.73 -5.60 5.01
N TRP A 388 2.28 -4.38 5.01
CA TRP A 388 3.35 -3.97 5.91
C TRP A 388 2.84 -3.27 7.17
N GLY A 389 1.53 -3.09 7.31
CA GLY A 389 0.91 -2.33 8.39
C GLY A 389 1.26 -2.78 9.81
N ASP A 390 1.70 -4.02 9.99
CA ASP A 390 1.99 -4.59 11.32
C ASP A 390 3.36 -4.21 11.88
N ILE A 391 4.26 -3.63 11.07
CA ILE A 391 5.56 -3.12 11.55
C ILE A 391 5.56 -1.63 11.88
N PHE A 392 4.49 -0.91 11.53
CA PHE A 392 4.34 0.52 11.75
C PHE A 392 3.55 0.80 13.03
N ASP A 393 3.67 2.02 13.54
CA ASP A 393 2.86 2.47 14.66
C ASP A 393 1.35 2.44 14.26
N HIS A 394 0.44 2.20 15.21
CA HIS A 394 -0.99 1.98 14.90
C HIS A 394 -1.61 3.09 14.04
N ASN A 395 -1.25 4.36 14.30
CA ASN A 395 -1.76 5.52 13.56
C ASN A 395 -1.14 5.67 12.16
N ALA A 396 -0.01 5.01 11.93
CA ALA A 396 0.73 5.00 10.67
C ALA A 396 0.44 3.76 9.80
N LYS A 397 -0.46 2.87 10.25
CA LYS A 397 -0.89 1.70 9.46
C LYS A 397 -1.54 2.17 8.15
N PRO A 398 -1.03 1.72 6.99
CA PRO A 398 -1.63 2.06 5.70
C PRO A 398 -3.05 1.49 5.58
N LEU A 399 -3.91 2.22 4.87
CA LEU A 399 -5.27 1.73 4.59
C LEU A 399 -5.23 0.52 3.65
N PRO A 400 -6.23 -0.38 3.69
CA PRO A 400 -6.39 -1.45 2.69
C PRO A 400 -6.37 -0.90 1.25
N TYR A 401 -5.98 -1.75 0.29
CA TYR A 401 -6.02 -1.39 -1.14
C TYR A 401 -7.46 -1.24 -1.66
N ASP A 402 -8.39 -1.98 -1.08
CA ASP A 402 -9.82 -1.99 -1.40
C ASP A 402 -10.66 -1.07 -0.50
N GLU A 403 -10.02 -0.22 0.31
CA GLU A 403 -10.72 0.76 1.15
C GLU A 403 -11.47 1.75 0.23
N PRO A 404 -12.80 1.91 0.40
CA PRO A 404 -13.57 2.84 -0.42
C PRO A 404 -13.07 4.27 -0.21
N ASP A 405 -13.18 5.08 -1.26
CA ASP A 405 -12.83 6.50 -1.26
C ASP A 405 -11.39 6.76 -0.75
N THR A 406 -10.46 5.83 -1.02
CA THR A 406 -9.04 5.96 -0.65
C THR A 406 -8.17 5.92 -1.89
N THR A 407 -7.28 6.90 -2.03
CA THR A 407 -6.25 6.95 -3.08
C THR A 407 -4.88 6.69 -2.48
N LYS A 408 -4.05 5.92 -3.18
CA LYS A 408 -2.64 5.73 -2.84
C LYS A 408 -1.78 6.30 -3.95
N ALA A 409 -0.77 7.09 -3.58
CA ALA A 409 0.12 7.71 -4.53
C ALA A 409 1.59 7.59 -4.12
N MET A 410 2.47 7.47 -5.11
CA MET A 410 3.92 7.53 -4.92
C MET A 410 4.49 8.67 -5.74
N ILE A 411 5.42 9.43 -5.16
CA ILE A 411 6.17 10.48 -5.84
C ILE A 411 7.64 10.09 -5.85
N ILE A 412 8.15 9.70 -7.01
CA ILE A 412 9.51 9.19 -7.17
C ILE A 412 10.37 10.24 -7.87
N MET A 413 11.53 10.56 -7.31
CA MET A 413 12.47 11.51 -7.90
C MET A 413 13.87 10.87 -8.03
N THR A 414 14.58 11.19 -9.12
CA THR A 414 16.03 10.98 -9.23
C THR A 414 16.71 12.05 -10.08
N ASP A 415 17.98 12.32 -9.80
CA ASP A 415 18.86 13.19 -10.59
C ASP A 415 19.91 12.42 -11.41
N GLY A 416 19.85 11.09 -11.41
CA GLY A 416 20.91 10.23 -11.91
C GLY A 416 20.43 8.89 -12.45
N GLU A 417 21.38 8.10 -12.93
CA GLU A 417 21.11 6.72 -13.34
C GLU A 417 21.03 5.80 -12.14
N PHE A 418 20.18 4.78 -12.23
CA PHE A 418 20.09 3.72 -11.24
C PHE A 418 21.30 2.77 -11.38
N ASN A 419 22.42 3.17 -10.79
CA ASN A 419 23.76 2.60 -11.01
C ASN A 419 24.24 1.62 -9.92
N ARG A 420 23.44 1.40 -8.87
CA ARG A 420 23.82 0.58 -7.72
C ARG A 420 22.85 -0.58 -7.50
N GLN A 421 23.35 -1.81 -7.46
CA GLN A 421 22.61 -3.04 -7.18
C GLN A 421 23.45 -4.04 -6.36
N TYR A 422 22.80 -4.90 -5.57
CA TYR A 422 23.46 -5.92 -4.73
C TYR A 422 23.27 -7.33 -5.26
N HIS A 423 22.10 -7.61 -5.82
CA HIS A 423 21.72 -8.92 -6.32
C HIS A 423 21.89 -8.96 -7.84
N SER A 424 23.09 -9.31 -8.31
CA SER A 424 23.41 -9.31 -9.75
C SER A 424 22.56 -10.30 -10.55
N GLY A 425 22.08 -11.38 -9.92
CA GLY A 425 21.14 -12.34 -10.52
C GLY A 425 19.72 -11.79 -10.77
N GLN A 426 19.42 -10.59 -10.27
CA GLN A 426 18.13 -9.92 -10.41
C GLN A 426 18.13 -8.82 -11.50
N GLY A 427 19.23 -8.66 -12.24
CA GLY A 427 19.38 -7.61 -13.25
C GLY A 427 19.88 -6.29 -12.68
N SER A 428 19.94 -5.25 -13.52
CA SER A 428 20.37 -3.90 -13.11
C SER A 428 19.35 -3.24 -12.18
N SER A 429 19.79 -2.25 -11.40
CA SER A 429 18.89 -1.44 -10.55
C SER A 429 17.73 -0.83 -11.35
N ALA A 430 17.98 -0.39 -12.59
CA ALA A 430 16.95 0.05 -13.52
C ALA A 430 15.91 -1.04 -13.85
N ALA A 431 16.36 -2.27 -14.16
CA ALA A 431 15.45 -3.37 -14.47
C ALA A 431 14.60 -3.77 -13.25
N GLN A 432 15.21 -3.78 -12.06
CA GLN A 432 14.53 -4.06 -10.80
C GLN A 432 13.49 -3.00 -10.46
N ALA A 433 13.83 -1.72 -10.66
CA ALA A 433 12.89 -0.60 -10.50
C ALA A 433 11.67 -0.74 -11.42
N LYS A 434 11.89 -1.05 -12.72
CA LYS A 434 10.78 -1.26 -13.67
C LYS A 434 9.87 -2.41 -13.23
N ALA A 435 10.43 -3.53 -12.76
CA ALA A 435 9.66 -4.66 -12.25
C ALA A 435 8.81 -4.31 -11.01
N LEU A 436 9.37 -3.54 -10.08
CA LEU A 436 8.63 -3.01 -8.92
C LEU A 436 7.48 -2.09 -9.36
N CYS A 437 7.75 -1.16 -10.28
CA CYS A 437 6.73 -0.22 -10.76
C CYS A 437 5.56 -0.95 -11.42
N ASP A 438 5.81 -2.04 -12.15
CA ASP A 438 4.74 -2.85 -12.73
C ASP A 438 3.84 -3.47 -11.65
N LYS A 439 4.43 -4.00 -10.56
CA LYS A 439 3.66 -4.52 -9.42
C LYS A 439 2.93 -3.45 -8.62
N ILE A 440 3.52 -2.28 -8.44
CA ILE A 440 2.87 -1.14 -7.78
C ILE A 440 1.62 -0.71 -8.56
N LYS A 441 1.71 -0.64 -9.89
CA LYS A 441 0.58 -0.28 -10.76
C LYS A 441 -0.52 -1.34 -10.76
N GLU A 442 -0.20 -2.62 -10.53
CA GLU A 442 -1.20 -3.69 -10.40
C GLU A 442 -2.08 -3.52 -9.14
N GLU A 443 -1.60 -2.82 -8.10
CA GLU A 443 -2.34 -2.49 -6.87
C GLU A 443 -3.06 -1.12 -6.94
N ASP A 444 -3.30 -0.59 -8.15
CA ASP A 444 -3.95 0.70 -8.41
C ASP A 444 -3.29 1.92 -7.73
N VAL A 445 -2.00 1.82 -7.39
CA VAL A 445 -1.22 2.94 -6.84
C VAL A 445 -0.80 3.89 -7.96
N VAL A 446 -1.10 5.19 -7.81
CA VAL A 446 -0.74 6.21 -8.78
C VAL A 446 0.70 6.65 -8.58
N ILE A 447 1.55 6.47 -9.60
CA ILE A 447 2.97 6.80 -9.57
C ILE A 447 3.21 8.09 -10.35
N PHE A 448 3.62 9.13 -9.63
CA PHE A 448 4.18 10.36 -10.17
C PHE A 448 5.71 10.29 -10.15
N THR A 449 6.36 10.77 -11.20
CA THR A 449 7.82 10.78 -11.27
C THR A 449 8.38 12.14 -11.65
N VAL A 450 9.57 12.47 -11.14
CA VAL A 450 10.28 13.72 -11.47
C VAL A 450 11.74 13.42 -11.80
N ALA A 451 12.11 13.58 -13.07
CA ALA A 451 13.50 13.50 -13.52
C ALA A 451 14.16 14.87 -13.36
N PHE A 452 15.00 15.04 -12.33
CA PHE A 452 15.60 16.33 -12.00
C PHE A 452 17.04 16.43 -12.48
N GLN A 453 17.28 17.10 -13.61
CA GLN A 453 18.60 17.14 -14.27
C GLN A 453 19.19 15.73 -14.51
N ALA A 454 18.33 14.73 -14.61
CA ALA A 454 18.73 13.34 -14.79
C ALA A 454 19.19 13.06 -16.24
N PRO A 455 20.17 12.15 -16.42
CA PRO A 455 20.55 11.65 -17.74
C PRO A 455 19.41 10.83 -18.37
N GLU A 456 19.54 10.53 -19.67
CA GLU A 456 18.51 9.86 -20.47
C GLU A 456 18.09 8.52 -19.85
N ASP A 457 19.05 7.68 -19.46
CA ASP A 457 18.79 6.36 -18.86
C ASP A 457 17.98 6.44 -17.56
N GLY A 458 18.27 7.42 -16.69
CA GLY A 458 17.51 7.66 -15.46
C GLY A 458 16.11 8.19 -15.75
N ALA A 459 15.99 9.14 -16.68
CA ALA A 459 14.71 9.70 -17.10
C ALA A 459 13.81 8.65 -17.78
N GLU A 460 14.38 7.69 -18.50
CA GLU A 460 13.64 6.59 -19.12
C GLU A 460 13.00 5.67 -18.07
N VAL A 461 13.73 5.32 -17.01
CA VAL A 461 13.20 4.50 -15.92
C VAL A 461 12.05 5.21 -15.22
N LEU A 462 12.19 6.51 -14.92
CA LEU A 462 11.13 7.30 -14.31
C LEU A 462 9.89 7.40 -15.22
N ALA A 463 10.08 7.70 -16.51
CA ALA A 463 8.99 7.75 -17.46
C ALA A 463 8.24 6.41 -17.58
N TYR A 464 8.95 5.28 -17.51
CA TYR A 464 8.35 3.94 -17.50
C TYR A 464 7.54 3.67 -16.22
N CYS A 465 8.06 4.14 -15.08
CA CYS A 465 7.42 3.94 -13.77
C CYS A 465 6.16 4.77 -13.59
N ALA A 466 6.06 5.94 -14.23
CA ALA A 466 4.88 6.79 -14.14
C ALA A 466 3.60 6.06 -14.60
N THR A 467 2.47 6.31 -13.93
CA THR A 467 1.19 5.65 -14.28
C THR A 467 0.70 6.03 -15.68
N SER A 468 0.95 7.26 -16.12
CA SER A 468 0.77 7.69 -17.51
C SER A 468 1.80 8.76 -17.87
N GLU A 469 1.85 9.16 -19.14
CA GLU A 469 2.75 10.23 -19.60
C GLU A 469 2.52 11.56 -18.86
N GLU A 470 1.29 11.85 -18.42
CA GLU A 470 0.94 13.04 -17.65
C GLU A 470 1.48 13.00 -16.21
N HIS A 471 1.86 11.82 -15.72
CA HIS A 471 2.44 11.62 -14.39
C HIS A 471 3.98 11.67 -14.41
N ALA A 472 4.60 11.85 -15.58
CA ALA A 472 6.05 11.92 -15.74
C ALA A 472 6.51 13.37 -15.96
N PHE A 473 7.25 13.89 -14.98
CA PHE A 473 7.73 15.27 -14.98
C PHE A 473 9.24 15.32 -15.21
N LYS A 474 9.71 16.43 -15.80
CA LYS A 474 11.13 16.72 -15.99
C LYS A 474 11.41 18.12 -15.45
N ALA A 475 12.53 18.28 -14.76
CA ALA A 475 12.97 19.56 -14.23
C ALA A 475 14.45 19.77 -14.49
N SER A 476 14.80 20.94 -15.02
CA SER A 476 16.17 21.31 -15.38
C SER A 476 16.83 22.23 -14.34
N ASN A 477 16.06 22.75 -13.38
CA ASN A 477 16.49 23.67 -12.32
C ASN A 477 15.49 23.64 -11.15
N GLY A 478 15.85 24.25 -10.01
CA GLY A 478 15.02 24.24 -8.81
C GLY A 478 13.62 24.87 -8.99
N ALA A 479 13.46 25.88 -9.86
CA ALA A 479 12.16 26.48 -10.12
C ALA A 479 11.22 25.54 -10.89
N GLU A 480 11.74 24.84 -11.91
CA GLU A 480 11.00 23.79 -12.62
C GLU A 480 10.69 22.59 -11.71
N LEU A 481 11.60 22.26 -10.80
CA LEU A 481 11.39 21.20 -9.81
C LEU A 481 10.23 21.57 -8.88
N GLN A 482 10.23 22.78 -8.34
CA GLN A 482 9.15 23.29 -7.50
C GLN A 482 7.80 23.31 -8.26
N ALA A 483 7.78 23.79 -9.50
CA ALA A 483 6.58 23.78 -10.33
C ALA A 483 6.05 22.36 -10.58
N SER A 484 6.94 21.40 -10.82
CA SER A 484 6.57 19.98 -10.99
C SER A 484 5.91 19.43 -9.72
N TYR A 485 6.52 19.66 -8.56
CA TYR A 485 5.98 19.23 -7.26
C TYR A 485 4.62 19.89 -6.93
N GLN A 486 4.43 21.17 -7.26
CA GLN A 486 3.14 21.85 -7.12
C GLN A 486 2.06 21.25 -8.04
N SER A 487 2.42 20.93 -9.30
CA SER A 487 1.50 20.30 -10.25
C SER A 487 1.08 18.91 -9.79
N ILE A 488 2.04 18.12 -9.26
CA ILE A 488 1.78 16.81 -8.68
C ILE A 488 0.86 16.94 -7.47
N ALA A 489 1.17 17.84 -6.53
CA ALA A 489 0.35 18.07 -5.34
C ALA A 489 -1.10 18.45 -5.70
N THR A 490 -1.27 19.34 -6.67
CA THR A 490 -2.59 19.73 -7.17
C THR A 490 -3.34 18.54 -7.79
N SER A 491 -2.66 17.75 -8.62
CA SER A 491 -3.26 16.57 -9.28
C SER A 491 -3.71 15.53 -8.26
N ILE A 492 -2.89 15.30 -7.23
CA ILE A 492 -3.20 14.39 -6.13
C ILE A 492 -4.40 14.89 -5.30
N SER A 493 -4.45 16.20 -5.00
CA SER A 493 -5.61 16.80 -4.33
C SER A 493 -6.89 16.68 -5.15
N ASP A 494 -6.82 16.77 -6.48
CA ASP A 494 -7.97 16.56 -7.36
C ASP A 494 -8.42 15.09 -7.41
N LEU A 495 -7.48 14.13 -7.39
CA LEU A 495 -7.79 12.70 -7.31
C LEU A 495 -8.65 12.41 -6.08
N ARG A 496 -8.27 13.00 -4.93
CA ARG A 496 -8.96 12.88 -3.65
C ARG A 496 -10.41 13.37 -3.67
N ILE A 497 -10.74 14.34 -4.53
CA ILE A 497 -12.10 14.90 -4.65
C ILE A 497 -12.96 14.06 -5.60
N LYS A 498 -12.33 13.31 -6.51
CA LYS A 498 -13.00 12.52 -7.56
C LYS A 498 -13.22 11.06 -7.17
N SER A 499 -12.36 10.50 -6.31
CA SER A 499 -12.55 9.20 -5.64
C SER A 499 -13.72 9.30 -4.69
#